data_AF-A0A1X0NMV2-F1
#
_entry.id   AF-A0A1X0NMV2-F1
#
_cell.length_a   1.000
_cell.length_b   1.000
_cell.length_c   1.000
_cell.angle_alpha   90.00
_cell.angle_beta   90.00
_cell.angle_gamma   90.00
#
_symmetry.space_group_name_H-M   'P 1'
#
loop_
_entity.id
_entity.type
_entity.pdbx_description
1 polymer ?
#
loop_
_entity_poly.entity_id
_entity_poly.type
_entity_poly.pdbx_seq_one_letter_code
_entity_poly.pdbx_strand_id
1 'polypeptide(L)'
;MTFVFEARLLPFEGNVFARSLYTSESRVNIDEAELADLPVWKRKLLPSLLEVVQQCYTTEEQSNTAWRVVLRILEEMPELQKAYEHIVEHRERQRSGNMTAEELMMEELLRERMGNDYLGDEKDASRRKRRNVSNSDSGNHNNNNNDDDTNSDNSDNDEDETVDIAMCFAEDGEVLGIGSAGLFGGHGYHSTKRK
;
A
#
# COMPACT_ATOMS: atom_id res chain seq x y z
N MET A 1 -9.76 -18.77 -4.31
CA MET A 1 -9.75 -17.29 -4.45
C MET A 1 -8.83 -16.70 -3.39
N THR A 2 -8.40 -15.43 -3.49
CA THR A 2 -7.69 -14.75 -2.38
C THR A 2 -8.23 -13.35 -2.13
N PHE A 3 -8.13 -12.89 -0.89
CA PHE A 3 -8.42 -11.52 -0.48
C PHE A 3 -7.13 -10.78 -0.18
N VAL A 4 -7.00 -9.54 -0.63
CA VAL A 4 -5.83 -8.70 -0.36
C VAL A 4 -6.29 -7.41 0.30
N PHE A 5 -5.66 -7.06 1.42
CA PHE A 5 -5.95 -5.84 2.17
C PHE A 5 -4.67 -5.03 2.35
N GLU A 6 -4.67 -3.81 1.80
CA GLU A 6 -3.60 -2.86 1.99
C GLU A 6 -3.74 -2.10 3.30
N ALA A 7 -2.64 -1.98 4.05
CA ALA A 7 -2.64 -1.24 5.29
C ALA A 7 -2.98 0.25 5.08
N ARG A 8 -2.48 0.86 4.00
CA ARG A 8 -2.72 2.28 3.69
C ARG A 8 -4.17 2.60 3.29
N LEU A 9 -4.98 1.60 2.98
CA LEU A 9 -6.40 1.80 2.68
C LEU A 9 -7.27 1.55 3.90
N LEU A 10 -6.75 0.81 4.89
CA LEU A 10 -7.49 0.47 6.10
C LEU A 10 -7.55 1.67 7.04
N PRO A 11 -8.68 1.85 7.76
CA PRO A 11 -8.86 2.90 8.76
C PRO A 11 -8.09 2.57 10.06
N PHE A 12 -6.80 2.28 9.95
CA PHE A 12 -5.89 2.23 11.10
C PHE A 12 -5.72 3.62 11.71
N GLU A 13 -5.40 3.66 13.00
CA GLU A 13 -5.23 4.93 13.72
C GLU A 13 -4.09 5.74 13.10
N GLY A 14 -4.34 7.01 12.76
CA GLY A 14 -3.36 7.89 12.12
C GLY A 14 -3.38 7.92 10.58
N ASN A 15 -4.14 7.02 9.93
CA ASN A 15 -4.22 7.00 8.47
C ASN A 15 -5.28 7.98 7.93
N VAL A 16 -4.85 9.18 7.54
CA VAL A 16 -5.71 10.24 6.94
C VAL A 16 -6.16 9.87 5.51
N PHE A 17 -5.43 8.96 4.85
CA PHE A 17 -5.69 8.49 3.49
C PHE A 17 -6.57 7.24 3.43
N ALA A 18 -7.05 6.74 4.57
CA ALA A 18 -8.15 5.79 4.61
C ALA A 18 -9.37 6.48 3.98
N ARG A 19 -9.42 6.45 2.65
CA ARG A 19 -10.50 7.01 1.86
C ARG A 19 -11.71 6.28 2.38
N SER A 20 -12.57 7.02 3.07
CA SER A 20 -13.84 6.53 3.54
C SER A 20 -14.65 6.16 2.30
N LEU A 21 -14.47 4.93 1.80
CA LEU A 21 -15.24 4.35 0.72
C LEU A 21 -16.73 4.26 1.10
N TYR A 22 -17.07 4.57 2.36
CA TYR A 22 -18.42 4.84 2.87
C TYR A 22 -19.16 6.01 2.22
N THR A 23 -18.69 6.60 1.12
CA THR A 23 -19.43 7.65 0.41
C THR A 23 -20.43 7.13 -0.62
N SER A 24 -20.56 5.81 -0.81
CA SER A 24 -21.54 5.26 -1.75
C SER A 24 -22.25 4.03 -1.18
N GLU A 25 -23.43 4.24 -0.59
CA GLU A 25 -24.60 3.34 -0.67
C GLU A 25 -24.41 1.82 -0.42
N SER A 26 -23.37 1.40 0.29
CA SER A 26 -23.10 -0.03 0.52
C SER A 26 -24.11 -0.59 1.53
N ARG A 27 -25.06 -1.36 1.01
CA ARG A 27 -26.16 -2.04 1.71
C ARG A 27 -25.66 -3.24 2.53
N VAL A 28 -24.57 -3.11 3.29
CA VAL A 28 -24.14 -4.16 4.20
C VAL A 28 -25.08 -4.12 5.40
N ASN A 29 -26.08 -5.00 5.39
CA ASN A 29 -27.04 -5.12 6.49
C ASN A 29 -26.40 -5.94 7.62
N ILE A 30 -25.55 -5.28 8.40
CA ILE A 30 -24.88 -5.89 9.55
C ILE A 30 -25.83 -5.78 10.73
N ASP A 31 -26.13 -6.92 11.38
CA ASP A 31 -26.96 -6.91 12.57
C ASP A 31 -26.23 -6.16 13.70
N GLU A 32 -26.86 -5.09 14.21
CA GLU A 32 -26.33 -4.25 15.28
C GLU A 32 -26.08 -5.06 16.55
N ALA A 33 -26.82 -6.16 16.75
CA ALA A 33 -26.60 -7.11 17.85
C ALA A 33 -25.26 -7.84 17.74
N GLU A 34 -24.81 -8.22 16.54
CA GLU A 34 -23.52 -8.89 16.33
C GLU A 34 -22.33 -7.92 16.46
N LEU A 35 -22.57 -6.64 16.20
CA LEU A 35 -21.59 -5.57 16.37
C LEU A 35 -21.39 -5.17 17.85
N ALA A 36 -22.40 -5.36 18.70
CA ALA A 36 -22.41 -4.86 20.08
C ALA A 36 -21.26 -5.42 20.94
N ASP A 37 -20.88 -6.68 20.69
CA ASP A 37 -19.84 -7.38 21.45
C ASP A 37 -18.41 -7.12 20.92
N LEU A 38 -18.27 -6.44 19.78
CA LEU A 38 -16.98 -6.20 19.15
C LEU A 38 -16.28 -4.93 19.68
N PRO A 39 -14.96 -5.01 19.96
CA PRO A 39 -14.14 -3.83 20.22
C PRO A 39 -14.29 -2.76 19.14
N VAL A 40 -14.15 -1.49 19.52
CA VAL A 40 -14.33 -0.34 18.62
C VAL A 40 -13.46 -0.44 17.36
N TRP A 41 -12.20 -0.86 17.51
CA TRP A 41 -11.28 -1.00 16.39
C TRP A 41 -11.74 -2.08 15.38
N LYS A 42 -12.31 -3.20 15.88
CA LYS A 42 -12.88 -4.25 15.03
C LYS A 42 -14.05 -3.71 14.22
N ARG A 43 -14.96 -2.97 14.86
CA ARG A 43 -16.12 -2.34 14.20
C ARG A 43 -15.73 -1.35 13.12
N LYS A 44 -14.61 -0.64 13.26
CA LYS A 44 -14.12 0.31 12.25
C LYS A 44 -13.62 -0.37 10.97
N LEU A 45 -12.96 -1.52 11.11
CA LEU A 45 -12.39 -2.28 9.98
C LEU A 45 -13.43 -3.14 9.27
N LEU A 46 -14.41 -3.63 10.02
CA LEU A 46 -15.38 -4.63 9.56
C LEU A 46 -16.08 -4.27 8.23
N PRO A 47 -16.56 -3.04 7.98
CA PRO A 47 -17.24 -2.76 6.72
C PRO A 47 -16.30 -2.79 5.53
N SER A 48 -15.05 -2.32 5.68
CA SER A 48 -14.02 -2.44 4.65
C SER A 48 -13.72 -3.90 4.32
N LEU A 49 -13.68 -4.79 5.31
CA LEU A 49 -13.48 -6.23 5.08
C LEU A 49 -14.69 -6.88 4.40
N LEU A 50 -15.90 -6.55 4.87
CA LEU A 50 -17.15 -7.11 4.34
C LEU A 50 -17.35 -6.76 2.88
N GLU A 51 -17.04 -5.53 2.47
CA GLU A 51 -17.17 -5.09 1.09
C GLU A 51 -16.40 -6.01 0.12
N VAL A 52 -15.17 -6.41 0.49
CA VAL A 52 -14.33 -7.28 -0.34
C VAL A 52 -14.82 -8.71 -0.32
N VAL A 53 -15.16 -9.21 0.87
CA VAL A 53 -15.54 -10.61 1.04
C VAL A 53 -16.91 -10.87 0.37
N GLN A 54 -17.86 -9.94 0.49
CA GLN A 54 -19.18 -10.06 -0.13
C GLN A 54 -19.15 -10.04 -1.66
N GLN A 55 -18.14 -9.45 -2.30
CA GLN A 55 -17.94 -9.57 -3.76
C GLN A 55 -17.79 -11.03 -4.22
N CYS A 56 -17.41 -11.93 -3.30
CA CYS A 56 -17.18 -13.35 -3.56
C CYS A 56 -18.34 -14.24 -3.14
N TYR A 57 -19.08 -13.82 -2.13
CA TYR A 57 -20.19 -14.56 -1.53
C TYR A 57 -21.51 -13.85 -1.82
N THR A 58 -22.01 -14.02 -3.05
CA THR A 58 -23.16 -13.28 -3.58
C THR A 58 -24.52 -13.85 -3.20
N THR A 59 -24.56 -15.07 -2.64
CA THR A 59 -25.80 -15.76 -2.28
C THR A 59 -26.12 -15.61 -0.80
N GLU A 60 -27.40 -15.51 -0.44
CA GLU A 60 -27.83 -15.40 0.96
C GLU A 60 -27.38 -16.61 1.80
N GLU A 61 -27.37 -17.81 1.21
CA GLU A 61 -26.89 -19.04 1.87
C GLU A 61 -25.40 -18.96 2.26
N GLN A 62 -24.62 -18.14 1.54
CA GLN A 62 -23.20 -17.91 1.80
C GLN A 62 -22.94 -16.73 2.73
N SER A 63 -23.96 -15.95 3.11
CA SER A 63 -23.81 -14.79 4.00
C SER A 63 -23.15 -15.18 5.33
N ASN A 64 -23.58 -16.29 5.93
CA ASN A 64 -22.99 -16.82 7.17
C ASN A 64 -21.53 -17.24 6.99
N THR A 65 -21.17 -17.77 5.82
CA THR A 65 -19.79 -18.14 5.50
C THR A 65 -18.92 -16.91 5.30
N ALA A 66 -19.42 -15.92 4.55
CA ALA A 66 -18.77 -14.62 4.36
C ALA A 66 -18.47 -13.95 5.71
N TRP A 67 -19.43 -13.96 6.62
CA TRP A 67 -19.27 -13.41 7.96
C TRP A 67 -18.15 -14.12 8.75
N ARG A 68 -18.12 -15.46 8.74
CA ARG A 68 -17.06 -16.23 9.41
C ARG A 68 -15.67 -15.93 8.82
N VAL A 69 -15.58 -15.81 7.50
CA VAL A 69 -14.34 -15.46 6.81
C VAL A 69 -13.88 -14.06 7.19
N VAL A 70 -14.78 -13.08 7.24
CA VAL A 70 -14.46 -11.72 7.69
C VAL A 70 -13.96 -11.71 9.13
N LEU A 71 -14.64 -12.41 10.05
CA LEU A 71 -14.21 -12.44 11.44
C LEU A 71 -12.81 -13.05 11.60
N ARG A 72 -12.50 -14.09 10.81
CA ARG A 72 -11.15 -14.69 10.79
C ARG A 72 -10.11 -13.70 10.25
N ILE A 73 -10.40 -13.02 9.13
CA ILE A 73 -9.50 -11.98 8.58
C ILE A 73 -9.29 -10.85 9.60
N LEU A 74 -10.35 -10.46 10.32
CA LEU A 74 -10.32 -9.39 11.32
C LEU A 74 -9.45 -9.72 12.53
N GLU A 75 -9.26 -11.01 12.86
CA GLU A 75 -8.34 -11.44 13.92
C GLU A 75 -6.87 -11.20 13.58
N GLU A 76 -6.53 -11.18 12.30
CA GLU A 76 -5.16 -11.02 11.78
C GLU A 76 -4.79 -9.57 11.47
N MET A 77 -5.78 -8.67 11.39
CA MET A 77 -5.55 -7.23 11.13
C MET A 77 -4.58 -6.52 12.09
N PRO A 78 -4.50 -6.86 13.40
CA PRO A 78 -3.48 -6.28 14.28
C PRO A 78 -2.05 -6.57 13.85
N GLU A 79 -1.78 -7.69 13.20
CA GLU A 79 -0.44 -8.01 12.68
C GLU A 79 -0.10 -7.11 11.48
N LEU A 80 -1.03 -6.92 10.55
CA LEU A 80 -0.87 -5.98 9.44
C LEU A 80 -0.65 -4.54 9.95
N GLN A 81 -1.40 -4.11 10.97
CA GLN A 81 -1.23 -2.80 11.58
C GLN A 81 0.17 -2.63 12.18
N LYS A 82 0.64 -3.59 12.99
CA LYS A 82 1.99 -3.54 13.58
C LYS A 82 3.09 -3.49 12.51
N ALA A 83 2.94 -4.29 11.45
CA ALA A 83 3.90 -4.29 10.36
C ALA A 83 3.93 -2.94 9.63
N TYR A 84 2.76 -2.34 9.40
CA TYR A 84 2.64 -1.00 8.82
C TYR A 84 3.31 0.06 9.72
N GLU A 85 2.99 0.09 11.01
CA GLU A 85 3.58 1.01 11.98
C GLU A 85 5.10 0.90 12.02
N HIS A 86 5.63 -0.33 12.06
CA HIS A 86 7.08 -0.57 12.07
C HIS A 86 7.77 -0.06 10.79
N ILE A 87 7.14 -0.23 9.62
CA ILE A 87 7.70 0.28 8.36
C ILE A 87 7.64 1.81 8.31
N VAL A 88 6.54 2.42 8.77
CA VAL A 88 6.42 3.87 8.86
C VAL A 88 7.51 4.44 9.77
N GLU A 89 7.66 3.86 10.98
CA GLU A 89 8.67 4.30 11.95
C GLU A 89 10.10 4.13 11.39
N HIS A 90 10.38 3.00 10.75
CA HIS A 90 11.68 2.76 10.10
C HIS A 90 11.98 3.82 9.02
N ARG A 91 11.00 4.12 8.15
CA ARG A 91 11.15 5.16 7.13
C ARG A 91 11.36 6.55 7.73
N GLU A 92 10.63 6.89 8.78
CA GLU A 92 10.83 8.16 9.49
C GLU A 92 12.24 8.27 10.10
N ARG A 93 12.73 7.19 10.72
CA ARG A 93 14.08 7.13 11.27
C ARG A 93 15.14 7.23 10.17
N GLN A 94 14.93 6.57 9.04
CA GLN A 94 15.78 6.69 7.86
C GLN A 94 15.84 8.13 7.34
N ARG A 95 14.68 8.81 7.17
CA ARG A 95 14.63 10.22 6.75
C ARG A 95 15.31 11.16 7.73
N SER A 96 15.16 10.92 9.03
CA SER A 96 15.78 11.74 10.07
C SER A 96 17.27 11.45 10.32
N GLY A 97 17.81 10.37 9.72
CA GLY A 97 19.17 9.89 9.98
C GLY A 97 19.36 9.25 11.37
N ASN A 98 18.28 8.88 12.05
CA ASN A 98 18.30 8.30 13.41
C ASN A 98 18.11 6.77 13.39
N MET A 99 18.80 6.09 12.47
CA MET A 99 18.76 4.64 12.36
C MET A 99 19.46 3.97 13.55
N THR A 100 18.93 2.84 14.00
CA THR A 100 19.57 2.06 15.07
C THR A 100 20.82 1.36 14.55
N ALA A 101 21.72 0.97 15.45
CA ALA A 101 22.93 0.23 15.09
C ALA A 101 22.62 -1.10 14.38
N GLU A 102 21.54 -1.77 14.79
CA GLU A 102 21.09 -3.03 14.18
C GLU A 102 20.59 -2.83 12.75
N GLU A 103 19.84 -1.76 12.50
CA GLU A 103 19.35 -1.45 11.14
C GLU A 103 20.46 -1.01 10.21
N LEU A 104 21.41 -0.19 10.70
CA LEU A 104 22.59 0.17 9.93
C LEU A 104 23.41 -1.06 9.54
N MET A 105 23.56 -2.01 10.47
CA MET A 105 24.22 -3.28 10.19
C MET A 105 23.45 -4.11 9.16
N MET A 106 22.13 -4.19 9.28
CA MET A 106 21.27 -4.91 8.34
C MET A 106 21.34 -4.29 6.94
N GLU A 107 21.31 -2.97 6.86
CA GLU A 107 21.44 -2.21 5.61
C GLU A 107 22.80 -2.46 4.93
N GLU A 108 23.89 -2.50 5.70
CA GLU A 108 25.22 -2.81 5.17
C GLU A 108 25.29 -4.26 4.65
N LEU A 109 24.74 -5.24 5.38
CA LEU A 109 24.69 -6.63 4.94
C LEU A 109 23.88 -6.79 3.64
N LEU A 110 22.77 -6.07 3.51
CA LEU A 110 21.95 -6.09 2.31
C LEU A 110 22.69 -5.43 1.14
N ARG A 111 23.41 -4.33 1.39
CA ARG A 111 24.26 -3.65 0.41
C ARG A 111 25.43 -4.49 -0.06
N GLU A 112 26.09 -5.21 0.83
CA GLU A 112 27.15 -6.17 0.47
C GLU A 112 26.62 -7.27 -0.45
N ARG A 113 25.39 -7.74 -0.20
CA ARG A 113 24.79 -8.84 -0.95
C ARG A 113 24.16 -8.42 -2.28
N MET A 114 23.48 -7.29 -2.30
CA MET A 114 22.66 -6.81 -3.43
C MET A 114 23.37 -5.73 -4.25
N GLY A 115 24.49 -5.19 -3.75
CA GLY A 115 25.24 -4.10 -4.35
C GLY A 115 24.69 -2.72 -3.98
N ASN A 116 25.37 -1.68 -4.47
CA ASN A 116 25.05 -0.27 -4.19
C ASN A 116 23.74 0.23 -4.81
N ASP A 117 23.04 -0.62 -5.58
CA ASP A 117 21.78 -0.29 -6.24
C ASP A 117 20.56 -0.74 -5.42
N TYR A 118 20.76 -1.32 -4.23
CA TYR A 118 19.72 -1.90 -3.37
C TYR A 118 18.70 -0.88 -2.84
N LEU A 119 19.14 0.36 -2.59
CA LEU A 119 18.29 1.49 -2.17
C LEU A 119 18.45 2.59 -3.20
N GLY A 120 17.93 2.37 -4.40
CA GLY A 120 18.02 3.36 -5.47
C GLY A 120 17.35 4.68 -5.08
N ASP A 121 18.07 5.57 -4.37
CA ASP A 121 17.87 7.02 -4.33
C ASP A 121 18.83 7.78 -3.38
N GLU A 122 20.12 7.79 -3.71
CA GLU A 122 21.00 8.92 -3.29
C GLU A 122 21.55 9.72 -4.49
N LYS A 123 21.51 9.14 -5.70
CA LYS A 123 22.18 9.74 -6.87
C LYS A 123 21.31 10.69 -7.69
N ASP A 124 19.99 10.62 -7.59
CA ASP A 124 19.12 11.49 -8.41
C ASP A 124 18.84 12.86 -7.78
N ALA A 125 18.94 13.01 -6.45
CA ALA A 125 19.04 14.33 -5.81
C ALA A 125 20.32 15.09 -6.22
N SER A 126 21.40 14.36 -6.48
CA SER A 126 22.69 14.93 -6.91
C SER A 126 22.78 15.23 -8.41
N ARG A 127 21.98 14.55 -9.25
CA ARG A 127 21.96 14.77 -10.70
C ARG A 127 21.11 15.97 -11.13
N ARG A 128 20.04 16.31 -10.41
CA ARG A 128 19.22 17.51 -10.71
C ARG A 128 19.98 18.83 -10.46
N LYS A 129 21.00 18.84 -9.59
CA LYS A 129 21.75 20.08 -9.26
C LYS A 129 22.91 20.41 -10.22
N ARG A 130 23.28 19.51 -11.14
CA ARG A 130 24.40 19.71 -12.09
C ARG A 130 24.00 20.14 -13.51
N ARG A 131 22.71 20.41 -13.77
CA ARG A 131 22.25 20.91 -15.09
C ARG A 131 22.07 22.43 -15.19
N ASN A 132 22.58 23.21 -14.23
CA ASN A 132 22.40 24.68 -14.26
C ASN A 132 23.68 25.52 -14.24
N VAL A 133 24.85 24.96 -14.58
CA VAL A 133 26.06 25.76 -14.81
C VAL A 133 26.85 25.21 -15.99
N SER A 134 26.54 25.71 -17.19
CA SER A 134 27.55 25.94 -18.22
C SER A 134 27.04 27.00 -19.21
N ASN A 135 27.59 28.19 -19.02
CA ASN A 135 27.62 29.32 -19.94
C ASN A 135 27.98 28.90 -21.37
N SER A 136 27.30 29.54 -22.33
CA SER A 136 27.78 30.04 -23.63
C SER A 136 29.01 29.37 -24.28
N ASP A 137 28.83 28.70 -25.42
CA ASP A 137 29.53 29.09 -26.66
C ASP A 137 28.92 28.40 -27.91
N SER A 138 28.59 29.22 -28.91
CA SER A 138 28.58 29.00 -30.36
C SER A 138 28.20 27.63 -30.98
N GLY A 139 27.08 27.60 -31.73
CA GLY A 139 26.78 26.49 -32.64
C GLY A 139 25.43 26.57 -33.36
N ASN A 140 25.30 27.52 -34.28
CA ASN A 140 24.25 27.63 -35.30
C ASN A 140 23.91 26.27 -35.95
N HIS A 141 22.66 25.79 -35.86
CA HIS A 141 21.99 24.92 -36.84
C HIS A 141 20.47 25.17 -36.81
N ASN A 142 19.95 25.77 -37.89
CA ASN A 142 18.54 25.76 -38.25
C ASN A 142 18.04 24.32 -38.47
N ASN A 143 16.86 23.99 -37.95
CA ASN A 143 15.78 23.45 -38.78
C ASN A 143 14.45 23.32 -38.00
N ASN A 144 13.48 24.11 -38.45
CA ASN A 144 12.05 23.88 -38.60
C ASN A 144 11.33 22.89 -37.66
N ASN A 145 10.50 23.52 -36.82
CA ASN A 145 9.19 23.11 -36.31
C ASN A 145 8.55 21.88 -36.98
N ASN A 146 8.33 20.85 -36.17
CA ASN A 146 7.03 20.20 -36.08
C ASN A 146 6.73 20.07 -34.58
N ASP A 147 5.83 20.93 -34.12
CA ASP A 147 5.09 20.77 -32.88
C ASP A 147 4.23 19.51 -33.01
N ASP A 148 4.51 18.50 -32.20
CA ASP A 148 3.51 17.50 -31.83
C ASP A 148 3.71 17.20 -30.34
N ASP A 149 2.65 17.50 -29.60
CA ASP A 149 2.58 17.62 -28.15
C ASP A 149 2.93 16.30 -27.47
N THR A 150 4.18 16.15 -27.05
CA THR A 150 4.49 15.27 -25.92
C THR A 150 4.13 16.02 -24.65
N ASN A 151 2.84 15.94 -24.32
CA ASN A 151 2.30 16.27 -23.01
C ASN A 151 2.96 15.33 -21.99
N SER A 152 4.19 15.67 -21.60
CA SER A 152 4.91 15.05 -20.50
C SER A 152 4.20 15.52 -19.24
N ASP A 153 3.16 14.78 -18.86
CA ASP A 153 2.63 14.76 -17.50
C ASP A 153 3.81 14.45 -16.56
N ASN A 154 4.48 15.51 -16.11
CA ASN A 154 5.38 15.49 -14.97
C ASN A 154 4.53 15.37 -13.69
N SER A 155 3.83 14.25 -13.52
CA SER A 155 3.20 13.88 -12.24
C SER A 155 4.06 12.92 -11.41
N ASP A 156 5.34 12.77 -11.75
CA ASP A 156 6.21 11.71 -11.18
C ASP A 156 7.00 12.13 -9.93
N ASN A 157 6.44 12.78 -8.91
CA ASN A 157 7.25 13.03 -7.68
C ASN A 157 6.53 13.01 -6.32
N ASP A 158 5.27 12.56 -6.20
CA ASP A 158 4.63 12.40 -4.87
C ASP A 158 4.08 10.97 -4.61
N GLU A 159 4.17 10.04 -5.57
CA GLU A 159 3.66 8.65 -5.38
C GLU A 159 4.66 7.70 -4.70
N ASP A 160 5.94 8.09 -4.59
CA ASP A 160 7.04 7.19 -4.21
C ASP A 160 7.24 6.95 -2.69
N GLU A 161 6.52 7.63 -1.80
CA GLU A 161 6.76 7.49 -0.35
C GLU A 161 5.64 6.79 0.43
N THR A 162 4.56 6.34 -0.21
CA THR A 162 3.51 5.66 0.53
C THR A 162 3.95 4.24 0.94
N VAL A 163 3.65 3.83 2.17
CA VAL A 163 3.98 2.48 2.65
C VAL A 163 3.07 1.49 1.95
N ASP A 164 3.62 0.79 0.98
CA ASP A 164 2.95 -0.26 0.20
C ASP A 164 3.12 -1.61 0.90
N ILE A 165 2.29 -1.87 1.92
CA ILE A 165 2.20 -3.17 2.59
C ILE A 165 0.76 -3.67 2.58
N ALA A 166 0.61 -4.96 2.30
CA ALA A 166 -0.65 -5.66 2.25
C ALA A 166 -0.54 -7.04 2.88
N MET A 167 -1.69 -7.57 3.30
CA MET A 167 -1.84 -8.95 3.76
C MET A 167 -2.78 -9.69 2.83
N CYS A 168 -2.41 -10.92 2.48
CA CYS A 168 -3.13 -11.79 1.57
C CYS A 168 -3.73 -12.97 2.34
N PHE A 169 -4.99 -13.29 2.04
CA PHE A 169 -5.77 -14.33 2.68
C PHE A 169 -6.32 -15.31 1.65
N ALA A 170 -6.44 -16.58 2.03
CA ALA A 170 -7.17 -17.59 1.30
C ALA A 170 -8.68 -17.34 1.37
N GLU A 171 -9.44 -18.11 0.58
CA GLU A 171 -10.90 -17.98 0.46
C GLU A 171 -11.65 -18.27 1.77
N ASP A 172 -11.05 -19.08 2.63
CA ASP A 172 -11.54 -19.42 3.97
C ASP A 172 -11.03 -18.45 5.06
N GLY A 173 -10.28 -17.41 4.69
CA GLY A 173 -9.72 -16.42 5.59
C GLY A 173 -8.40 -16.81 6.25
N GLU A 174 -7.74 -17.91 5.86
CA GLU A 174 -6.39 -18.23 6.35
C GLU A 174 -5.34 -17.26 5.77
N VAL A 175 -4.34 -16.88 6.57
CA VAL A 175 -3.25 -15.99 6.13
C VAL A 175 -2.35 -16.73 5.13
N LEU A 176 -2.15 -16.15 3.96
CA LEU A 176 -1.19 -16.61 2.96
C LEU A 176 0.15 -15.90 3.07
N GLY A 177 0.15 -14.64 3.50
CA GLY A 177 1.37 -13.88 3.77
C GLY A 177 1.16 -12.37 3.85
N ILE A 178 2.24 -11.69 4.24
CA ILE A 178 2.35 -10.23 4.32
C ILE A 178 3.51 -9.76 3.43
N GLY A 179 3.34 -8.66 2.71
CA GLY A 179 4.33 -8.18 1.74
C GLY A 179 3.90 -6.90 1.04
N SER A 180 4.60 -6.48 -0.02
CA SER A 180 4.16 -5.31 -0.79
C SER A 180 2.88 -5.62 -1.58
N ALA A 181 2.01 -4.63 -1.78
CA ALA A 181 0.76 -4.85 -2.51
C ALA A 181 1.02 -5.25 -3.97
N GLY A 182 2.08 -4.69 -4.57
CA GLY A 182 2.55 -5.06 -5.90
C GLY A 182 2.85 -6.56 -6.06
N LEU A 183 3.28 -7.25 -4.98
CA LEU A 183 3.55 -8.69 -5.00
C LEU A 183 2.28 -9.54 -5.10
N PHE A 184 1.13 -8.99 -4.70
CA PHE A 184 -0.17 -9.68 -4.70
C PHE A 184 -1.06 -9.35 -5.92
N GLY A 185 -0.52 -8.63 -6.92
CA GLY A 185 -1.17 -8.46 -8.22
C GLY A 185 -1.94 -7.14 -8.42
N GLY A 186 -1.72 -6.12 -7.59
CA GLY A 186 -2.25 -4.78 -7.83
C GLY A 186 -2.59 -4.03 -6.55
N HIS A 187 -3.02 -2.78 -6.71
CA HIS A 187 -3.40 -1.94 -5.60
C HIS A 187 -4.90 -2.05 -5.27
N GLY A 188 -5.25 -2.18 -3.99
CA GLY A 188 -6.62 -2.07 -3.51
C GLY A 188 -7.13 -3.22 -2.67
N TYR A 189 -8.43 -3.17 -2.49
CA TYR A 189 -9.24 -4.22 -1.91
C TYR A 189 -9.84 -5.07 -3.03
N HIS A 190 -9.31 -6.27 -3.26
CA HIS A 190 -9.84 -7.10 -4.33
C HIS A 190 -9.80 -8.58 -4.03
N SER A 191 -10.82 -9.27 -4.54
CA SER A 191 -10.79 -10.71 -4.67
C SER A 191 -10.03 -11.10 -5.95
N THR A 192 -8.95 -11.88 -5.85
CA THR A 192 -8.34 -12.46 -7.05
C THR A 192 -9.01 -13.79 -7.40
N LYS A 193 -9.67 -13.84 -8.56
CA LYS A 193 -10.10 -15.10 -9.17
C LYS A 193 -8.89 -15.67 -9.90
N ARG A 194 -8.35 -16.80 -9.43
CA ARG A 194 -7.41 -17.59 -10.24
C ARG A 194 -8.14 -17.97 -11.52
N LYS A 195 -7.63 -17.49 -12.67
CA LYS A 195 -8.08 -17.91 -14.00
C LYS A 195 -7.58 -19.31 -14.30
#